data_AF-D5CPW5-F1
#
_entry.id   AF-D5CPW5-F1
#
_cell.length_a   1.000
_cell.length_b   1.000
_cell.length_c   1.000
_cell.angle_alpha   90.00
_cell.angle_beta   90.00
_cell.angle_gamma   90.00
#
_symmetry.space_group_name_H-M   'P 1'
#
loop_
_entity.id
_entity.type
_entity.pdbx_description
1 polymer ?
#
loop_
_entity_poly.entity_id
_entity_poly.type
_entity_poly.pdbx_seq_one_letter_code
_entity_poly.pdbx_strand_id
1 'polypeptide(L)'
;MLERLQQWRAIKAADGASVLDASPYNEWVYWDTLGYGKLPYDLVITNQLIASAEYYGVDIHSAIRGGVTVGTTTYNRDSKYGSYVFMSTFPFLDNSGQTMLLRGGEQYSRADAAELAGAYLAHEIGHLLFQFGHPFGQKACVMNPASMLRFKEWFDQLNGADCPIGSRPEMTAGAIPPTFNAAWLRMTQAQ
;
A
#
# COMPACT_ATOMS: atom_id res chain seq x y z
N MET A 1 -5.10 -10.80 -15.27
CA MET A 1 -4.36 -9.99 -14.25
C MET A 1 -3.53 -8.92 -14.95
N LEU A 2 -2.67 -9.29 -15.92
CA LEU A 2 -1.92 -8.36 -16.79
C LEU A 2 -2.79 -7.37 -17.59
N GLU A 3 -3.99 -7.75 -18.03
CA GLU A 3 -4.90 -6.84 -18.73
C GLU A 3 -5.29 -5.61 -17.89
N ARG A 4 -5.45 -5.77 -16.57
CA ARG A 4 -5.73 -4.64 -15.67
C ARG A 4 -4.50 -3.76 -15.50
N LEU A 5 -3.29 -4.33 -15.49
CA LEU A 5 -2.07 -3.53 -15.48
C LEU A 5 -1.95 -2.63 -16.72
N GLN A 6 -2.30 -3.16 -17.89
CA GLN A 6 -2.29 -2.39 -19.14
C GLN A 6 -3.30 -1.25 -19.13
N GLN A 7 -4.42 -1.37 -18.40
CA GLN A 7 -5.40 -0.29 -18.27
C GLN A 7 -4.83 0.94 -17.57
N TRP A 8 -3.87 0.78 -16.65
CA TRP A 8 -3.23 1.92 -15.98
C TRP A 8 -2.39 2.78 -16.92
N ARG A 9 -1.81 2.19 -17.98
CA ARG A 9 -1.04 2.93 -18.99
C ARG A 9 -1.89 3.92 -19.80
N ALA A 10 -3.21 3.71 -19.82
CA ALA A 10 -4.16 4.56 -20.53
C ALA A 10 -4.60 5.79 -19.72
N ILE A 11 -4.34 5.83 -18.40
CA ILE A 11 -4.70 6.97 -17.54
C ILE A 11 -3.64 8.06 -17.69
N LYS A 12 -4.10 9.31 -17.74
CA LYS A 12 -3.24 10.50 -17.81
C LYS A 12 -3.15 11.21 -16.48
N ALA A 13 -1.95 11.66 -16.13
CA ALA A 13 -1.71 12.57 -15.02
C ALA A 13 -2.20 13.99 -15.36
N ALA A 14 -2.17 14.89 -14.37
CA ALA A 14 -2.66 16.26 -14.52
C ALA A 14 -1.87 17.08 -15.58
N ASP A 15 -0.63 16.69 -15.85
CA ASP A 15 0.24 17.27 -16.89
C ASP A 15 0.00 16.67 -18.29
N GLY A 16 -0.92 15.71 -18.43
CA GLY A 16 -1.22 15.01 -19.68
C GLY A 16 -0.29 13.84 -20.02
N ALA A 17 0.76 13.58 -19.23
CA ALA A 17 1.61 12.40 -19.37
C ALA A 17 0.87 11.14 -18.88
N SER A 18 1.34 9.94 -19.24
CA SER A 18 0.75 8.71 -18.69
C SER A 18 1.13 8.55 -17.21
N VAL A 19 0.18 8.15 -16.37
CA VAL A 19 0.46 7.86 -14.93
C VAL A 19 1.40 6.67 -14.75
N LEU A 20 1.43 5.76 -15.72
CA LEU A 20 2.39 4.68 -15.82
C LEU A 20 3.11 4.81 -17.18
N ASP A 21 4.36 5.23 -17.14
CA ASP A 21 5.21 5.40 -18.32
C ASP A 21 6.19 4.21 -18.48
N ALA A 22 7.32 4.43 -19.15
CA ALA A 22 8.38 3.43 -19.28
C ALA A 22 9.45 3.55 -18.18
N SER A 23 9.31 4.51 -17.25
CA SER A 23 10.21 4.67 -16.12
C SER A 23 9.86 3.69 -15.00
N PRO A 24 10.82 3.32 -14.14
CA PRO A 24 10.54 2.44 -13.00
C PRO A 24 9.84 3.16 -11.84
N TYR A 25 9.62 4.48 -11.89
CA TYR A 25 9.20 5.27 -10.72
C TYR A 25 7.81 4.92 -10.19
N ASN A 26 6.92 4.44 -11.04
CA ASN A 26 5.58 3.98 -10.65
C ASN A 26 5.54 2.47 -10.35
N GLU A 27 6.67 1.78 -10.51
CA GLU A 27 6.77 0.35 -10.21
C GLU A 27 7.04 0.16 -8.72
N TRP A 28 6.33 -0.79 -8.12
CA TRP A 28 6.47 -1.13 -6.71
C TRP A 28 7.92 -1.36 -6.28
N VAL A 29 8.72 -2.01 -7.13
CA VAL A 29 10.12 -2.34 -6.85
C VAL A 29 10.98 -1.10 -6.60
N TYR A 30 10.71 0.00 -7.29
CA TYR A 30 11.46 1.23 -7.10
C TYR A 30 11.30 1.72 -5.65
N TRP A 31 10.06 1.75 -5.16
CA TRP A 31 9.77 2.10 -3.78
C TRP A 31 10.43 1.11 -2.83
N ASP A 32 10.27 -0.19 -3.01
CA ASP A 32 10.88 -1.20 -2.15
C ASP A 32 12.41 -1.03 -1.99
N THR A 33 13.11 -0.66 -3.07
CA THR A 33 14.57 -0.46 -3.03
C THR A 33 15.03 0.76 -2.22
N LEU A 34 14.18 1.77 -1.99
CA LEU A 34 14.59 3.01 -1.30
C LEU A 34 15.13 2.74 0.11
N GLY A 35 14.55 1.79 0.83
CA GLY A 35 14.95 1.45 2.20
C GLY A 35 16.31 0.74 2.31
N TYR A 36 16.90 0.29 1.20
CA TYR A 36 18.27 -0.22 1.16
C TYR A 36 19.31 0.90 0.96
N GLY A 37 18.85 2.10 0.61
CA GLY A 37 19.64 3.30 0.47
C GLY A 37 19.88 4.03 1.80
N LYS A 38 19.93 5.37 1.75
CA LYS A 38 20.03 6.27 2.91
C LYS A 38 18.71 7.04 3.10
N LEU A 39 17.59 6.31 3.16
CA LEU A 39 16.26 6.92 3.24
C LEU A 39 16.01 7.43 4.67
N PRO A 40 15.89 8.76 4.88
CA PRO A 40 15.81 9.33 6.24
C PRO A 40 14.36 9.35 6.79
N TYR A 41 13.43 8.66 6.15
CA TYR A 41 12.00 8.74 6.43
C TYR A 41 11.43 7.38 6.83
N ASP A 42 10.61 7.36 7.89
CA ASP A 42 9.81 6.19 8.29
C ASP A 42 8.47 6.12 7.53
N LEU A 43 8.01 7.25 6.97
CA LEU A 43 6.78 7.36 6.21
C LEU A 43 6.98 8.28 5.01
N VAL A 44 6.63 7.79 3.82
CA VAL A 44 6.59 8.54 2.56
C VAL A 44 5.16 8.52 2.04
N ILE A 45 4.58 9.70 1.83
CA ILE A 45 3.27 9.85 1.20
C ILE A 45 3.47 10.43 -0.19
N THR A 46 2.89 9.79 -1.20
CA THR A 46 2.95 10.24 -2.59
C THR A 46 1.55 10.29 -3.20
N ASN A 47 1.38 10.99 -4.32
CA ASN A 47 0.19 10.84 -5.17
C ASN A 47 0.44 9.98 -6.41
N GLN A 48 1.65 9.45 -6.56
CA GLN A 48 2.03 8.65 -7.72
C GLN A 48 1.32 7.30 -7.67
N LEU A 49 0.87 6.82 -8.83
CA LEU A 49 0.39 5.44 -8.94
C LEU A 49 1.53 4.50 -8.57
N ILE A 50 1.25 3.49 -7.73
CA ILE A 50 2.19 2.43 -7.45
C ILE A 50 1.59 1.13 -7.98
N ALA A 51 2.16 0.64 -9.06
CA ALA A 51 1.69 -0.51 -9.83
C ALA A 51 2.78 -1.59 -9.92
N SER A 52 2.50 -2.63 -10.71
CA SER A 52 3.44 -3.73 -10.98
C SER A 52 3.80 -4.57 -9.74
N ALA A 53 3.06 -4.46 -8.64
CA ALA A 53 3.33 -5.22 -7.41
C ALA A 53 3.30 -6.74 -7.65
N GLU A 54 2.48 -7.21 -8.60
CA GLU A 54 2.36 -8.61 -8.98
C GLU A 54 3.65 -9.21 -9.58
N TYR A 55 4.59 -8.38 -10.05
CA TYR A 55 5.87 -8.84 -10.59
C TYR A 55 6.93 -9.13 -9.53
N TYR A 56 6.77 -8.58 -8.32
CA TYR A 56 7.84 -8.53 -7.32
C TYR A 56 7.47 -9.15 -5.97
N GLY A 57 6.18 -9.30 -5.66
CA GLY A 57 5.73 -9.93 -4.43
C GLY A 57 4.21 -9.99 -4.38
N VAL A 58 3.65 -11.19 -4.22
CA VAL A 58 2.20 -11.39 -4.30
C VAL A 58 1.57 -11.17 -2.93
N ASP A 59 1.15 -9.94 -2.67
CA ASP A 59 0.01 -9.73 -1.79
C ASP A 59 -1.29 -9.92 -2.60
N ILE A 60 -2.12 -10.86 -2.17
CA ILE A 60 -3.34 -11.26 -2.89
C ILE A 60 -4.25 -10.07 -3.22
N HIS A 61 -4.26 -9.04 -2.35
CA HIS A 61 -5.04 -7.83 -2.53
C HIS A 61 -4.51 -6.95 -3.68
N SER A 62 -3.20 -6.86 -3.88
CA SER A 62 -2.59 -6.09 -4.99
C SER A 62 -2.81 -6.79 -6.33
N ALA A 63 -2.75 -8.12 -6.33
CA ALA A 63 -2.99 -8.95 -7.50
C ALA A 63 -4.43 -8.75 -8.04
N ILE A 64 -5.44 -8.78 -7.17
CA ILE A 64 -6.84 -8.56 -7.57
C ILE A 64 -7.12 -7.12 -8.02
N ARG A 65 -6.36 -6.12 -7.53
CA ARG A 65 -6.43 -4.72 -7.96
C ARG A 65 -5.78 -4.46 -9.32
N GLY A 66 -5.19 -5.47 -9.96
CA GLY A 66 -4.47 -5.30 -11.23
C GLY A 66 -3.09 -4.70 -11.05
N GLY A 67 -2.40 -5.13 -9.99
CA GLY A 67 -1.01 -4.76 -9.72
C GLY A 67 -0.83 -3.50 -8.89
N VAL A 68 -1.93 -2.80 -8.57
CA VAL A 68 -1.90 -1.56 -7.79
C VAL A 68 -1.85 -1.86 -6.31
N THR A 69 -0.88 -1.25 -5.65
CA THR A 69 -0.86 -1.16 -4.19
C THR A 69 -1.25 0.24 -3.73
N VAL A 70 -1.78 0.29 -2.51
CA VAL A 70 -2.12 1.54 -1.82
C VAL A 70 -0.95 2.00 -0.97
N GLY A 71 -0.28 1.05 -0.34
CA GLY A 71 0.88 1.29 0.49
C GLY A 71 1.51 -0.03 0.85
N THR A 72 2.73 0.02 1.33
CA THR A 72 3.44 -1.15 1.84
C THR A 72 4.38 -0.70 2.94
N THR A 73 4.47 -1.50 3.99
CA THR A 73 5.54 -1.43 4.97
C THR A 73 6.65 -2.39 4.56
N THR A 74 7.85 -1.87 4.34
CA THR A 74 9.00 -2.67 3.88
C THR A 74 10.28 -2.27 4.61
N TYR A 75 11.36 -3.01 4.37
CA TYR A 75 12.66 -2.83 5.00
C TYR A 75 13.20 -1.40 4.87
N ASN A 76 13.76 -0.87 5.95
CA ASN A 76 14.62 0.32 5.94
C ASN A 76 15.82 0.08 6.85
N ARG A 77 17.03 0.16 6.28
CA ARG A 77 18.29 -0.05 6.99
C ARG A 77 18.54 0.98 8.09
N ASP A 78 18.14 2.21 7.87
CA ASP A 78 18.47 3.34 8.73
C ASP A 78 17.33 3.68 9.72
N SER A 79 16.15 3.07 9.54
CA SER A 79 15.03 3.25 10.46
C SER A 79 15.22 2.51 11.77
N LYS A 80 14.83 3.14 12.88
CA LYS A 80 14.75 2.52 14.21
C LYS A 80 13.74 1.37 14.28
N TYR A 81 12.79 1.30 13.35
CA TYR A 81 11.79 0.23 13.24
C TYR A 81 12.25 -0.90 12.31
N GLY A 82 13.44 -0.77 11.69
CA GLY A 82 13.93 -1.68 10.66
C GLY A 82 13.06 -1.70 9.39
N SER A 83 12.12 -0.76 9.28
CA SER A 83 11.12 -0.69 8.22
C SER A 83 10.68 0.75 8.00
N TYR A 84 10.05 1.01 6.85
CA TYR A 84 9.39 2.25 6.52
C TYR A 84 8.12 1.97 5.72
N VAL A 85 7.23 2.95 5.70
CA VAL A 85 6.00 2.92 4.91
C VAL A 85 6.15 3.84 3.70
N PHE A 86 5.75 3.36 2.53
CA PHE A 86 5.33 4.24 1.46
C PHE A 86 3.84 4.05 1.19
N MET A 87 3.11 5.15 1.00
CA MET A 87 1.68 5.13 0.72
C MET A 87 1.35 6.09 -0.42
N SER A 88 0.60 5.58 -1.39
CA SER A 88 0.01 6.36 -2.45
C SER A 88 -1.40 6.82 -2.10
N THR A 89 -1.64 8.11 -2.31
CA THR A 89 -2.96 8.73 -2.28
C THR A 89 -3.70 8.62 -3.62
N PHE A 90 -3.06 8.14 -4.69
CA PHE A 90 -3.66 7.97 -6.01
C PHE A 90 -4.97 7.16 -5.96
N PRO A 91 -5.02 5.99 -5.29
CA PRO A 91 -6.22 5.16 -5.28
C PRO A 91 -7.39 5.76 -4.51
N PHE A 92 -7.22 6.91 -3.84
CA PHE A 92 -8.27 7.69 -3.17
C PHE A 92 -8.67 8.94 -3.96
N LEU A 93 -7.71 9.55 -4.67
CA LEU A 93 -7.91 10.82 -5.36
C LEU A 93 -8.34 10.66 -6.82
N ASP A 94 -7.92 9.59 -7.50
CA ASP A 94 -8.25 9.38 -8.91
C ASP A 94 -9.72 9.00 -9.08
N ASN A 95 -10.39 9.59 -10.06
CA ASN A 95 -11.80 9.29 -10.41
C ASN A 95 -11.94 8.84 -11.87
N SER A 96 -10.88 8.29 -12.46
CA SER A 96 -10.94 7.62 -13.75
C SER A 96 -11.90 6.41 -13.71
N GLY A 97 -12.40 5.99 -14.88
CA GLY A 97 -13.29 4.83 -15.00
C GLY A 97 -12.69 3.55 -14.42
N GLN A 98 -11.38 3.37 -14.57
CA GLN A 98 -10.62 2.23 -14.07
C GLN A 98 -10.61 2.19 -12.55
N THR A 99 -10.29 3.30 -11.90
CA THR A 99 -10.28 3.39 -10.44
C THR A 99 -11.70 3.25 -9.88
N MET A 100 -12.68 3.92 -10.47
CA MET A 100 -14.09 3.77 -10.08
C MET A 100 -14.55 2.32 -10.17
N LEU A 101 -14.18 1.59 -11.23
CA LEU A 101 -14.54 0.16 -11.36
C LEU A 101 -14.03 -0.67 -10.18
N LEU A 102 -12.80 -0.43 -9.73
CA LEU A 102 -12.21 -1.13 -8.59
C LEU A 102 -12.79 -0.69 -7.24
N ARG A 103 -13.37 0.52 -7.17
CA ARG A 103 -14.15 1.01 -6.03
C ARG A 103 -15.60 0.54 -6.04
N GLY A 104 -16.05 -0.15 -7.09
CA GLY A 104 -17.45 -0.55 -7.25
C GLY A 104 -18.36 0.58 -7.70
N GLY A 105 -17.84 1.54 -8.47
CA GLY A 105 -18.55 2.67 -9.04
C GLY A 105 -18.44 3.97 -8.25
N GLU A 106 -17.83 3.95 -7.06
CA GLU A 106 -17.74 5.12 -6.21
C GLU A 106 -16.73 6.16 -6.70
N GLN A 107 -17.09 7.43 -6.52
CA GLN A 107 -16.20 8.58 -6.60
C GLN A 107 -16.11 9.20 -5.22
N TYR A 108 -14.93 9.69 -4.87
CA TYR A 108 -14.70 10.34 -3.59
C TYR A 108 -14.59 11.85 -3.77
N SER A 109 -15.22 12.58 -2.86
CA SER A 109 -14.89 13.99 -2.67
C SER A 109 -13.47 14.10 -2.10
N ARG A 110 -12.88 15.30 -2.14
CA ARG A 110 -11.56 15.52 -1.52
C ARG A 110 -11.56 15.23 -0.02
N ALA A 111 -12.67 15.51 0.66
CA ALA A 111 -12.81 15.24 2.08
C ALA A 111 -12.85 13.73 2.35
N ASP A 112 -13.71 13.00 1.62
CA ASP A 112 -13.79 11.54 1.73
C ASP A 112 -12.44 10.88 1.41
N ALA A 113 -11.78 11.34 0.34
CA ALA A 113 -10.48 10.80 -0.06
C ALA A 113 -9.42 10.99 1.05
N ALA A 114 -9.41 12.15 1.72
CA ALA A 114 -8.48 12.42 2.81
C ALA A 114 -8.78 11.57 4.05
N GLU A 115 -10.05 11.40 4.40
CA GLU A 115 -10.48 10.59 5.53
C GLU A 115 -10.17 9.10 5.32
N LEU A 116 -10.50 8.57 4.14
CA LEU A 116 -10.24 7.18 3.78
C LEU A 116 -8.74 6.90 3.66
N ALA A 117 -7.95 7.84 3.12
CA ALA A 117 -6.50 7.72 3.09
C ALA A 117 -5.91 7.76 4.51
N GLY A 118 -6.41 8.64 5.39
CA GLY A 118 -5.98 8.69 6.79
C GLY A 118 -6.29 7.38 7.53
N ALA A 119 -7.48 6.83 7.33
CA ALA A 119 -7.87 5.55 7.91
C ALA A 119 -7.00 4.41 7.40
N TYR A 120 -6.73 4.34 6.09
CA TYR A 120 -5.87 3.30 5.53
C TYR A 120 -4.40 3.50 5.92
N LEU A 121 -3.93 4.73 6.16
CA LEU A 121 -2.61 4.96 6.72
C LEU A 121 -2.47 4.34 8.11
N ALA A 122 -3.54 4.30 8.92
CA ALA A 122 -3.51 3.61 10.22
C ALA A 122 -3.24 2.11 10.08
N HIS A 123 -3.66 1.47 8.98
CA HIS A 123 -3.30 0.10 8.63
C HIS A 123 -1.78 -0.04 8.46
N GLU A 124 -1.16 0.80 7.64
CA GLU A 124 0.29 0.76 7.40
C GLU A 124 1.09 1.12 8.67
N ILE A 125 0.62 2.06 9.49
CA ILE A 125 1.22 2.38 10.79
C ILE A 125 1.16 1.17 11.73
N GLY A 126 0.12 0.35 11.65
CA GLY A 126 0.01 -0.90 12.42
C GLY A 126 1.11 -1.90 12.07
N HIS A 127 1.44 -2.03 10.78
CA HIS A 127 2.60 -2.80 10.33
C HIS A 127 3.92 -2.20 10.81
N LEU A 128 4.11 -0.89 10.65
CA LEU A 128 5.37 -0.20 11.00
C LEU A 128 5.68 -0.25 12.51
N LEU A 129 4.72 0.10 13.36
CA LEU A 129 4.96 0.26 14.79
C LEU A 129 4.85 -1.04 15.58
N PHE A 130 3.97 -1.94 15.15
CA PHE A 130 3.62 -3.13 15.91
C PHE A 130 3.85 -4.43 15.15
N GLN A 131 4.19 -4.38 13.86
CA GLN A 131 4.37 -5.58 13.05
C GLN A 131 3.11 -6.48 13.07
N PHE A 132 1.93 -5.87 13.08
CA PHE A 132 0.67 -6.61 13.00
C PHE A 132 0.54 -7.31 11.65
N GLY A 133 -0.10 -8.49 11.66
CA GLY A 133 -0.55 -9.27 10.52
C GLY A 133 -1.81 -8.74 9.86
N HIS A 134 -2.25 -9.38 8.78
CA HIS A 134 -3.57 -9.19 8.18
C HIS A 134 -4.58 -10.21 8.75
N PRO A 135 -5.49 -9.84 9.67
CA PRO A 135 -6.59 -10.70 10.09
C PRO A 135 -7.67 -10.78 9.00
N PHE A 136 -7.39 -11.50 7.91
CA PHE A 136 -8.28 -11.59 6.74
C PHE A 136 -9.71 -12.00 7.12
N GLY A 137 -10.68 -11.27 6.58
CA GLY A 137 -12.11 -11.51 6.82
C GLY A 137 -12.65 -10.90 8.12
N GLN A 138 -11.79 -10.33 8.96
CA GLN A 138 -12.18 -9.66 10.20
C GLN A 138 -12.51 -8.19 9.93
N LYS A 139 -13.73 -7.94 9.46
CA LYS A 139 -14.19 -6.64 8.94
C LYS A 139 -14.03 -5.47 9.91
N ALA A 140 -14.14 -5.72 11.22
CA ALA A 140 -13.96 -4.69 12.25
C ALA A 140 -12.50 -4.24 12.43
N CYS A 141 -11.53 -5.05 12.00
CA CYS A 141 -10.11 -4.78 12.20
C CYS A 141 -9.58 -3.83 11.14
N VAL A 142 -8.91 -2.74 11.56
CA VAL A 142 -8.18 -1.85 10.63
C VAL A 142 -7.10 -2.59 9.84
N MET A 143 -6.51 -3.63 10.44
CA MET A 143 -5.50 -4.46 9.80
C MET A 143 -6.06 -5.46 8.78
N ASN A 144 -7.38 -5.65 8.70
CA ASN A 144 -7.96 -6.40 7.58
C ASN A 144 -7.93 -5.49 6.34
N PRO A 145 -7.16 -5.81 5.29
CA PRO A 145 -6.98 -4.90 4.15
C PRO A 145 -8.29 -4.71 3.38
N ALA A 146 -8.51 -3.50 2.85
CA ALA A 146 -9.68 -3.24 2.02
C ALA A 146 -9.69 -4.16 0.79
N SER A 147 -10.84 -4.77 0.50
CA SER A 147 -11.00 -5.58 -0.71
C SER A 147 -11.04 -4.67 -1.93
N MET A 148 -10.28 -5.02 -2.98
CA MET A 148 -10.14 -4.18 -4.17
C MET A 148 -9.77 -2.74 -3.76
N LEU A 149 -10.43 -1.71 -4.28
CA LEU A 149 -10.28 -0.32 -3.80
C LEU A 149 -11.53 0.15 -3.03
N ARG A 150 -12.31 -0.77 -2.45
CA ARG A 150 -13.60 -0.44 -1.78
C ARG A 150 -13.37 0.13 -0.38
N PHE A 151 -12.71 1.28 -0.31
CA PHE A 151 -12.28 1.89 0.94
C PHE A 151 -13.44 2.37 1.78
N LYS A 152 -14.50 2.94 1.19
CA LYS A 152 -15.68 3.38 1.94
C LYS A 152 -16.39 2.20 2.61
N GLU A 153 -16.66 1.14 1.85
CA GLU A 153 -17.24 -0.10 2.40
C GLU A 153 -16.38 -0.69 3.52
N TRP A 154 -15.06 -0.69 3.35
CA TRP A 154 -14.13 -1.15 4.38
C TRP A 154 -14.17 -0.26 5.63
N PHE A 155 -14.13 1.07 5.45
CA PHE A 155 -14.13 2.05 6.54
C PHE A 155 -15.40 1.99 7.37
N ASP A 156 -16.56 1.88 6.72
CA ASP A 156 -17.87 1.79 7.37
C ASP A 156 -18.03 0.52 8.24
N GLN A 157 -17.14 -0.46 8.10
CA GLN A 157 -17.16 -1.72 8.87
C GLN A 157 -16.21 -1.72 10.08
N LEU A 158 -15.34 -0.72 10.21
CA LEU A 158 -14.32 -0.69 11.25
C LEU A 158 -14.94 -0.47 12.63
N ASN A 159 -14.49 -1.28 13.60
CA ASN A 159 -14.85 -1.12 15.00
C ASN A 159 -13.70 -1.58 15.90
N GLY A 160 -12.99 -0.61 16.48
CA GLY A 160 -11.84 -0.90 17.35
C GLY A 160 -12.20 -1.66 18.63
N ALA A 161 -13.44 -1.56 19.12
CA ALA A 161 -13.90 -2.33 20.28
C ALA A 161 -14.06 -3.83 19.95
N ASP A 162 -14.41 -4.15 18.71
CA ASP A 162 -14.59 -5.53 18.23
C ASP A 162 -13.27 -6.15 17.73
N CYS A 163 -12.22 -5.34 17.58
CA CYS A 163 -10.88 -5.80 17.21
C CYS A 163 -9.77 -5.05 17.97
N PRO A 164 -9.66 -5.24 19.30
CA PRO A 164 -8.59 -4.63 20.07
C PRO A 164 -7.23 -5.28 19.75
N ILE A 165 -6.15 -4.56 20.06
CA ILE A 165 -4.77 -5.08 19.96
C ILE A 165 -4.65 -6.36 20.81
N GLY A 166 -4.00 -7.38 20.26
CA GLY A 166 -3.82 -8.69 20.91
C GLY A 166 -5.05 -9.60 20.88
N SER A 167 -6.18 -9.17 20.29
CA SER A 167 -7.39 -10.00 20.20
C SER A 167 -7.22 -11.25 19.31
N ARG A 168 -6.19 -11.26 18.46
CA ARG A 168 -5.94 -12.29 17.44
C ARG A 168 -4.44 -12.48 17.24
N PRO A 169 -4.00 -13.63 16.69
CA PRO A 169 -2.59 -13.86 16.37
C PRO A 169 -1.99 -12.76 15.51
N GLU A 170 -2.70 -12.30 14.48
CA GLU A 170 -2.27 -11.23 13.58
C GLU A 170 -2.22 -9.87 14.28
N MET A 171 -3.08 -9.65 15.28
CA MET A 171 -3.10 -8.40 16.06
C MET A 171 -2.13 -8.41 17.24
N THR A 172 -1.22 -9.39 17.31
CA THR A 172 -0.17 -9.47 18.32
C THR A 172 1.06 -8.71 17.82
N ALA A 173 1.69 -7.92 18.69
CA ALA A 173 2.90 -7.22 18.32
C ALA A 173 4.01 -8.20 17.91
N GLY A 174 4.64 -7.99 16.76
CA GLY A 174 5.64 -8.91 16.20
C GLY A 174 5.07 -10.09 15.40
N ALA A 175 3.78 -10.06 15.05
CA ALA A 175 3.14 -11.13 14.28
C ALA A 175 3.75 -11.33 12.88
N ILE A 176 4.23 -10.26 12.23
CA ILE A 176 4.99 -10.34 10.98
C ILE A 176 6.47 -10.06 11.26
N PRO A 177 7.39 -11.00 10.98
CA PRO A 177 8.82 -10.73 11.10
C PRO A 177 9.27 -9.74 10.01
N PRO A 178 10.29 -8.90 10.27
CA PRO A 178 10.91 -8.11 9.22
C PRO A 178 11.43 -9.00 8.09
N THR A 179 11.02 -8.72 6.86
CA THR A 179 11.53 -9.40 5.66
C THR A 179 12.35 -8.42 4.84
N PHE A 180 13.46 -8.89 4.27
CA PHE A 180 14.31 -8.10 3.39
C PHE A 180 15.05 -8.97 2.39
N ASN A 181 15.42 -8.36 1.27
CA ASN A 181 16.22 -8.97 0.22
C ASN A 181 17.71 -8.91 0.57
N ALA A 182 18.24 -10.04 1.05
CA ALA A 182 19.64 -10.13 1.44
C ALA A 182 20.63 -9.87 0.29
N ALA A 183 20.24 -10.11 -0.97
CA ALA A 183 21.10 -9.81 -2.12
C ALA A 183 21.23 -8.30 -2.33
N TRP A 184 20.14 -7.55 -2.21
CA TRP A 184 20.15 -6.09 -2.30
C TRP A 184 20.95 -5.46 -1.17
N LEU A 185 20.77 -5.96 0.06
CA LEU A 185 21.56 -5.50 1.20
C LEU A 185 23.08 -5.66 0.94
N ARG A 186 23.52 -6.82 0.43
CA ARG A 186 24.94 -7.04 0.08
C ARG A 186 25.44 -6.08 -0.99
N MET A 187 24.66 -5.82 -2.04
CA MET A 187 25.06 -4.88 -3.11
C MET A 187 25.25 -3.45 -2.58
N THR A 188 24.42 -3.03 -1.63
CA THR A 188 24.49 -1.67 -1.04
C THR A 188 25.54 -1.53 0.06
N GLN A 189 26.17 -2.62 0.52
CA GLN A 189 27.27 -2.62 1.48
C GLN A 189 28.66 -2.67 0.83
N ALA A 190 28.72 -3.00 -0.47
CA ALA A 190 29.98 -3.12 -1.22
C ALA A 190 30.49 -1.77 -1.80
N GLN A 191 29.96 -0.65 -1.30
CA GLN A 191 30.34 0.72 -1.66
C GLN A 191 30.81 1.47 -0.41
#